data_AF-A0A2S5QIW1-F1
#
_entry.id   AF-A0A2S5QIW1-F1
#
_cell.length_a   1.000
_cell.length_b   1.000
_cell.length_c   1.000
_cell.angle_alpha   90.00
_cell.angle_beta   90.00
_cell.angle_gamma   90.00
#
_symmetry.space_group_name_H-M   'P 1'
#
loop_
_entity.id
_entity.type
_entity.pdbx_description
1 polymer ?
#
loop_
_entity_poly.entity_id
_entity_poly.type
_entity_poly.pdbx_seq_one_letter_code
_entity_poly.pdbx_strand_id
1 'polypeptide(L)'
;MLASMFRNVLMLAFFLLLNACAATGVRETVQNKDLPRQHELTKTPFFPQELYHCGPAALATALNAIDINVTPDQLVPEVYIPARQGSLQIEMLAASRRHGALSVKVAPRLDAVLKEVAAGNVVVVMQNLGLSWAPSWHYAVVVGYNLEQEKIWLRSGTFERFEMTLSTFQRTWARSEYWAFVALKPGSLPASDDPDAVAKAIVAFEKNSNKKDAYLSYDAAVKRWPDHLVLLMGLGNSAYALGNYSHATSAFRDATTAHP
;
A
#
# COMPACT_ATOMS: atom_id res chain seq x y z
N MET A 1 -31.88 42.87 -15.83
CA MET A 1 -31.11 42.59 -14.59
C MET A 1 -31.07 41.09 -14.26
N LEU A 2 -32.22 40.39 -14.19
CA LEU A 2 -32.26 38.93 -13.90
C LEU A 2 -31.43 38.04 -14.87
N ALA A 3 -31.46 38.31 -16.17
CA ALA A 3 -30.74 37.49 -17.16
C ALA A 3 -29.20 37.59 -17.05
N SER A 4 -28.69 38.74 -16.57
CA SER A 4 -27.26 38.94 -16.32
C SER A 4 -26.81 38.22 -15.04
N MET A 5 -27.66 38.16 -14.01
CA MET A 5 -27.37 37.39 -12.79
C MET A 5 -27.36 35.88 -13.05
N PHE A 6 -28.30 35.37 -13.85
CA PHE A 6 -28.32 33.95 -14.24
C PHE A 6 -27.07 33.54 -15.02
N ARG A 7 -26.60 34.39 -15.95
CA ARG A 7 -25.38 34.13 -16.73
C ARG A 7 -24.12 34.11 -15.86
N ASN A 8 -24.02 35.01 -14.88
CA ASN A 8 -22.89 35.04 -13.95
C ASN A 8 -22.89 33.84 -12.99
N VAL A 9 -24.06 33.41 -12.53
CA VAL A 9 -24.21 32.20 -11.69
C VAL A 9 -23.84 30.94 -12.49
N LEU A 10 -24.26 30.84 -13.75
CA LEU A 10 -23.90 29.71 -14.63
C LEU A 10 -22.39 29.67 -14.91
N MET A 11 -21.76 30.82 -15.16
CA MET A 11 -20.30 30.89 -15.32
C MET A 11 -19.57 30.51 -14.04
N LEU A 12 -20.01 31.00 -12.88
CA LEU A 12 -19.39 30.66 -11.60
C LEU A 12 -19.53 29.15 -11.30
N ALA A 13 -20.70 28.56 -11.53
CA ALA A 13 -20.93 27.12 -11.40
C ALA A 13 -20.05 26.32 -12.38
N PHE A 14 -19.89 26.79 -13.62
CA PHE A 14 -19.00 26.18 -14.60
C PHE A 14 -17.53 26.23 -14.14
N PHE A 15 -17.04 27.36 -13.62
CA PHE A 15 -15.68 27.48 -13.06
C PHE A 15 -15.47 26.65 -11.78
N LEU A 16 -16.49 26.49 -10.93
CA LEU A 16 -16.45 25.62 -9.75
C LEU A 16 -16.42 24.14 -10.14
N LEU A 17 -17.18 23.73 -11.17
CA LEU A 17 -17.17 22.37 -11.71
C LEU A 17 -15.86 22.02 -12.42
N LEU A 18 -15.15 22.99 -12.99
CA LEU A 18 -13.83 22.78 -13.60
C LEU A 18 -12.73 22.46 -12.57
N ASN A 19 -12.82 23.02 -11.36
CA ASN A 19 -11.85 22.75 -10.28
C ASN A 19 -12.09 21.40 -9.58
N ALA A 20 -13.29 20.83 -9.68
CA ALA A 20 -13.63 19.53 -9.09
C ALA A 20 -12.91 18.34 -9.78
N CYS A 21 -12.29 18.56 -10.94
CA CYS A 21 -11.51 17.56 -11.67
C CYS A 21 -9.99 17.63 -11.45
N ALA A 22 -9.50 18.58 -10.64
CA ALA A 22 -8.09 18.61 -10.29
C ALA A 22 -7.76 17.36 -9.45
N ALA A 23 -6.80 16.56 -9.91
CA ALA A 23 -6.29 15.43 -9.13
C ALA A 23 -5.61 15.98 -7.88
N THR A 24 -6.33 15.95 -6.75
CA THR A 24 -5.85 16.50 -5.47
C THR A 24 -4.57 15.79 -5.03
N GLY A 25 -3.62 16.55 -4.49
CA GLY A 25 -2.35 16.02 -3.96
C GLY A 25 -1.22 15.80 -4.98
N VAL A 26 -1.47 15.84 -6.30
CA VAL A 26 -0.39 15.66 -7.31
C VAL A 26 0.62 16.80 -7.24
N ARG A 27 0.13 18.06 -7.19
CA ARG A 27 1.02 19.23 -7.17
C ARG A 27 1.91 19.27 -5.93
N GLU A 28 1.33 19.00 -4.77
CA GLU A 28 2.04 18.88 -3.50
C GLU A 28 3.12 17.80 -3.59
N THR A 29 2.78 16.63 -4.11
CA THR A 29 3.73 15.52 -4.29
C THR A 29 4.89 15.88 -5.21
N VAL A 30 4.62 16.52 -6.36
CA VAL A 30 5.67 16.92 -7.31
C VAL A 30 6.65 17.94 -6.69
N GLN A 31 6.14 18.81 -5.82
CA GLN A 31 6.95 19.83 -5.11
C GLN A 31 7.63 19.32 -3.84
N ASN A 32 7.29 18.12 -3.36
CA ASN A 32 7.87 17.54 -2.15
C ASN A 32 9.38 17.31 -2.34
N LYS A 33 10.21 17.99 -1.56
CA LYS A 33 11.68 17.94 -1.66
C LYS A 33 12.30 16.71 -1.00
N ASP A 34 11.58 16.00 -0.15
CA ASP A 34 12.05 14.82 0.57
C ASP A 34 12.07 13.56 -0.32
N LEU A 35 11.44 13.63 -1.50
CA LEU A 35 11.46 12.57 -2.50
C LEU A 35 12.62 12.76 -3.49
N PRO A 36 13.30 11.69 -3.92
CA PRO A 36 14.10 11.71 -5.15
C PRO A 36 13.27 12.25 -6.34
N ARG A 37 13.93 12.92 -7.31
CA ARG A 37 13.20 13.41 -8.51
C ARG A 37 12.66 12.27 -9.37
N GLN A 38 13.34 11.13 -9.37
CA GLN A 38 12.90 9.90 -10.02
C GLN A 38 13.46 8.69 -9.27
N HIS A 39 12.73 7.58 -9.31
CA HIS A 39 13.18 6.30 -8.81
C HIS A 39 12.43 5.17 -9.54
N GLU A 40 13.11 4.09 -9.90
CA GLU A 40 12.48 2.92 -10.53
C GLU A 40 13.14 1.63 -10.02
N LEU A 41 12.31 0.71 -9.54
CA LEU A 41 12.67 -0.63 -9.10
C LEU A 41 12.70 -1.56 -10.32
N THR A 42 13.68 -1.36 -11.19
CA THR A 42 13.76 -2.05 -12.50
C THR A 42 13.85 -3.56 -12.40
N LYS A 43 14.39 -4.09 -11.29
CA LYS A 43 14.53 -5.53 -11.02
C LYS A 43 13.25 -6.19 -10.50
N THR A 44 12.15 -5.45 -10.33
CA THR A 44 10.89 -6.01 -9.84
C THR A 44 10.36 -7.07 -10.82
N PRO A 45 10.11 -8.32 -10.35
CA PRO A 45 9.58 -9.40 -11.17
C PRO A 45 8.27 -9.05 -11.86
N PHE A 46 8.10 -9.56 -13.07
CA PHE A 46 6.90 -9.32 -13.87
C PHE A 46 6.26 -10.64 -14.29
N PHE A 47 4.97 -10.76 -14.01
CA PHE A 47 4.14 -11.88 -14.41
C PHE A 47 3.09 -11.36 -15.41
N PRO A 48 3.33 -11.49 -16.73
CA PRO A 48 2.39 -11.05 -17.75
C PRO A 48 1.11 -11.85 -17.65
N GLN A 49 -0.02 -11.17 -17.75
CA GLN A 49 -1.31 -11.84 -17.55
C GLN A 49 -2.46 -11.13 -18.25
N GLU A 50 -3.40 -11.93 -18.75
CA GLU A 50 -4.63 -11.47 -19.40
C GLU A 50 -5.76 -11.17 -18.40
N LEU A 51 -7.00 -11.03 -18.86
CA LEU A 51 -8.15 -10.64 -18.03
C LEU A 51 -8.37 -11.60 -16.84
N TYR A 52 -8.88 -11.03 -15.74
CA TYR A 52 -9.37 -11.70 -14.52
C TYR A 52 -8.35 -12.23 -13.50
N HIS A 53 -7.04 -12.25 -13.79
CA HIS A 53 -6.02 -12.73 -12.83
C HIS A 53 -5.17 -11.63 -12.17
N CYS A 54 -5.55 -10.35 -12.33
CA CYS A 54 -4.66 -9.22 -12.01
C CYS A 54 -4.25 -9.16 -10.53
N GLY A 55 -5.11 -9.66 -9.63
CA GLY A 55 -4.81 -9.83 -8.21
C GLY A 55 -3.66 -10.82 -7.96
N PRO A 56 -3.81 -12.12 -8.33
CA PRO A 56 -2.74 -13.12 -8.18
C PRO A 56 -1.40 -12.67 -8.76
N ALA A 57 -1.39 -12.06 -9.95
CA ALA A 57 -0.16 -11.59 -10.58
C ALA A 57 0.48 -10.43 -9.82
N ALA A 58 -0.31 -9.43 -9.40
CA ALA A 58 0.21 -8.30 -8.62
C ALA A 58 0.75 -8.75 -7.25
N LEU A 59 0.06 -9.69 -6.59
CA LEU A 59 0.53 -10.26 -5.33
C LEU A 59 1.81 -11.09 -5.51
N ALA A 60 1.89 -11.91 -6.56
CA ALA A 60 3.11 -12.64 -6.88
C ALA A 60 4.28 -11.68 -7.13
N THR A 61 4.09 -10.62 -7.91
CA THR A 61 5.11 -9.59 -8.12
C THR A 61 5.59 -8.99 -6.80
N ALA A 62 4.68 -8.62 -5.90
CA ALA A 62 5.04 -8.01 -4.61
C ALA A 62 5.77 -8.97 -3.66
N LEU A 63 5.35 -10.24 -3.61
CA LEU A 63 6.00 -11.26 -2.77
C LEU A 63 7.39 -11.63 -3.31
N ASN A 64 7.53 -11.80 -4.62
CA ASN A 64 8.85 -12.09 -5.22
C ASN A 64 9.80 -10.89 -5.12
N ALA A 65 9.29 -9.65 -5.09
CA ALA A 65 10.12 -8.45 -4.85
C ALA A 65 10.78 -8.44 -3.47
N ILE A 66 10.26 -9.23 -2.52
CA ILE A 66 10.85 -9.45 -1.19
C ILE A 66 11.35 -10.89 -1.01
N ASP A 67 11.75 -11.55 -2.11
CA ASP A 67 12.33 -12.89 -2.14
C ASP A 67 11.41 -14.02 -1.61
N ILE A 68 10.09 -13.81 -1.61
CA ILE A 68 9.10 -14.86 -1.34
C ILE A 68 8.65 -15.44 -2.67
N ASN A 69 9.25 -16.57 -3.05
CA ASN A 69 9.08 -17.19 -4.36
C ASN A 69 7.71 -17.88 -4.49
N VAL A 70 6.78 -17.20 -5.16
CA VAL A 70 5.43 -17.73 -5.46
C VAL A 70 5.04 -17.42 -6.90
N THR A 71 4.20 -18.26 -7.51
CA THR A 71 3.65 -18.00 -8.83
C THR A 71 2.21 -17.45 -8.73
N PRO A 72 1.72 -16.72 -9.75
CA PRO A 72 0.32 -16.31 -9.80
C PRO A 72 -0.64 -17.49 -9.67
N ASP A 73 -0.36 -18.62 -10.33
CA ASP A 73 -1.19 -19.83 -10.30
C ASP A 73 -1.36 -20.41 -8.89
N GLN A 74 -0.32 -20.36 -8.07
CA GLN A 74 -0.39 -20.78 -6.66
C GLN A 74 -1.31 -19.87 -5.84
N LEU A 75 -1.44 -18.60 -6.22
CA LEU A 75 -2.23 -17.60 -5.51
C LEU A 75 -3.68 -17.51 -6.01
N VAL A 76 -4.00 -18.02 -7.20
CA VAL A 76 -5.38 -18.05 -7.73
C VAL A 76 -6.39 -18.60 -6.71
N PRO A 77 -6.22 -19.81 -6.13
CA PRO A 77 -7.20 -20.35 -5.18
C PRO A 77 -7.31 -19.53 -3.88
N GLU A 78 -6.33 -18.67 -3.59
CA GLU A 78 -6.24 -17.90 -2.36
C GLU A 78 -6.88 -16.51 -2.45
N VAL A 79 -6.82 -15.88 -3.64
CA VAL A 79 -7.26 -14.48 -3.79
C VAL A 79 -8.29 -14.27 -4.88
N TYR A 80 -8.49 -15.21 -5.79
CA TYR A 80 -9.46 -15.05 -6.90
C TYR A 80 -10.81 -15.66 -6.55
N ILE A 81 -11.88 -14.90 -6.79
CA ILE A 81 -13.26 -15.37 -6.61
C ILE A 81 -13.94 -15.45 -7.98
N PRO A 82 -14.16 -16.66 -8.54
CA PRO A 82 -14.76 -16.83 -9.87
C PRO A 82 -16.12 -16.13 -10.02
N ALA A 83 -16.98 -16.22 -8.99
CA ALA A 83 -18.30 -15.58 -8.99
C ALA A 83 -18.25 -14.05 -9.06
N ARG A 84 -17.11 -13.44 -8.72
CA ARG A 84 -16.88 -11.99 -8.79
C ARG A 84 -15.92 -11.59 -9.91
N GLN A 85 -15.40 -12.56 -10.66
CA GLN A 85 -14.40 -12.37 -11.70
C GLN A 85 -13.24 -11.45 -11.26
N GLY A 86 -12.78 -11.59 -10.01
CA GLY A 86 -11.76 -10.72 -9.45
C GLY A 86 -11.29 -11.10 -8.06
N SER A 87 -10.34 -10.31 -7.55
CA SER A 87 -9.72 -10.53 -6.24
C SER A 87 -10.13 -9.51 -5.20
N LEU A 88 -10.45 -9.98 -4.00
CA LEU A 88 -10.83 -9.10 -2.90
C LEU A 88 -9.61 -8.56 -2.17
N GLN A 89 -9.64 -7.28 -1.84
CA GLN A 89 -8.59 -6.59 -1.10
C GLN A 89 -8.24 -7.26 0.24
N ILE A 90 -9.25 -7.78 0.95
CA ILE A 90 -9.04 -8.49 2.21
C ILE A 90 -8.25 -9.79 2.01
N GLU A 91 -8.51 -10.51 0.91
CA GLU A 91 -7.81 -11.75 0.55
C GLU A 91 -6.39 -11.45 0.09
N MET A 92 -6.16 -10.35 -0.63
CA MET A 92 -4.80 -9.92 -1.00
C MET A 92 -3.91 -9.73 0.23
N LEU A 93 -4.44 -9.06 1.27
CA LEU A 93 -3.73 -8.87 2.54
C LEU A 93 -3.58 -10.18 3.32
N ALA A 94 -4.60 -11.04 3.32
CA ALA A 94 -4.59 -12.31 4.03
C ALA A 94 -3.61 -13.32 3.42
N ALA A 95 -3.65 -13.49 2.09
CA ALA A 95 -2.73 -14.33 1.34
C ALA A 95 -1.28 -13.86 1.54
N SER A 96 -1.01 -12.55 1.44
CA SER A 96 0.32 -12.00 1.75
C SER A 96 0.85 -12.47 3.12
N ARG A 97 0.01 -12.45 4.15
CA ARG A 97 0.37 -12.95 5.50
C ARG A 97 0.56 -14.46 5.56
N ARG A 98 -0.28 -15.24 4.86
CA ARG A 98 -0.12 -16.71 4.77
C ARG A 98 1.22 -17.11 4.15
N HIS A 99 1.76 -16.27 3.27
CA HIS A 99 3.09 -16.43 2.66
C HIS A 99 4.23 -15.82 3.49
N GLY A 100 3.98 -15.40 4.73
CA GLY A 100 5.03 -14.91 5.64
C GLY A 100 5.40 -13.44 5.46
N ALA A 101 4.65 -12.67 4.67
CA ALA A 101 4.88 -11.24 4.50
C ALA A 101 3.99 -10.40 5.44
N LEU A 102 4.59 -9.37 6.03
CA LEU A 102 3.88 -8.32 6.73
C LEU A 102 3.22 -7.40 5.69
N SER A 103 1.88 -7.41 5.62
CA SER A 103 1.11 -6.57 4.69
C SER A 103 0.59 -5.31 5.38
N VAL A 104 1.15 -4.15 5.03
CA VAL A 104 0.78 -2.85 5.62
C VAL A 104 0.09 -1.98 4.59
N LYS A 105 -1.09 -1.47 4.92
CA LYS A 105 -1.81 -0.52 4.05
C LYS A 105 -1.05 0.81 4.01
N VAL A 106 -0.91 1.37 2.82
CA VAL A 106 -0.28 2.67 2.62
C VAL A 106 -1.32 3.76 2.88
N ALA A 107 -0.90 4.88 3.47
CA ALA A 107 -1.77 6.04 3.65
C ALA A 107 -2.36 6.50 2.31
N PRO A 108 -3.60 7.03 2.28
CA PRO A 108 -4.31 7.39 1.04
C PRO A 108 -3.79 8.71 0.44
N ARG A 109 -2.48 8.80 0.22
CA ARG A 109 -1.77 9.96 -0.33
C ARG A 109 -0.72 9.51 -1.33
N LEU A 110 -0.60 10.25 -2.43
CA LEU A 110 0.35 9.92 -3.50
C LEU A 110 1.80 9.95 -3.00
N ASP A 111 2.15 10.94 -2.16
CA ASP A 111 3.49 11.04 -1.58
C ASP A 111 3.85 9.81 -0.72
N ALA A 112 2.89 9.21 -0.03
CA ALA A 112 3.10 7.98 0.74
C ALA A 112 3.47 6.80 -0.19
N VAL A 113 2.76 6.63 -1.31
CA VAL A 113 3.09 5.61 -2.33
C VAL A 113 4.50 5.84 -2.88
N LEU A 114 4.85 7.09 -3.24
CA LEU A 114 6.16 7.37 -3.81
C LEU A 114 7.30 7.24 -2.79
N LYS A 115 7.04 7.51 -1.50
CA LYS A 115 8.00 7.28 -0.40
C LYS A 115 8.33 5.80 -0.25
N GLU A 116 7.33 4.92 -0.33
CA GLU A 116 7.57 3.46 -0.31
C GLU A 116 8.45 3.03 -1.49
N VAL A 117 8.12 3.48 -2.70
CA VAL A 117 8.92 3.18 -3.90
C VAL A 117 10.35 3.71 -3.77
N ALA A 118 10.53 4.94 -3.28
CA ALA A 118 11.84 5.52 -3.03
C ALA A 118 12.66 4.77 -1.96
N ALA A 119 11.98 4.10 -1.03
CA ALA A 119 12.59 3.25 0.00
C ALA A 119 12.87 1.82 -0.47
N GLY A 120 12.58 1.48 -1.73
CA GLY A 120 12.80 0.15 -2.28
C GLY A 120 11.58 -0.78 -2.23
N ASN A 121 10.43 -0.31 -1.75
CA ASN A 121 9.22 -1.10 -1.60
C ASN A 121 8.31 -0.92 -2.83
N VAL A 122 7.97 -2.02 -3.50
CA VAL A 122 6.92 -2.00 -4.52
C VAL A 122 5.55 -1.86 -3.85
N VAL A 123 4.63 -1.13 -4.48
CA VAL A 123 3.30 -0.86 -3.90
C VAL A 123 2.23 -1.50 -4.75
N VAL A 124 1.47 -2.43 -4.17
CA VAL A 124 0.28 -2.99 -4.83
C VAL A 124 -0.86 -1.98 -4.68
N VAL A 125 -1.52 -1.66 -5.79
CA VAL A 125 -2.60 -0.68 -5.84
C VAL A 125 -3.82 -1.29 -6.53
N MET A 126 -5.00 -0.81 -6.14
CA MET A 126 -6.24 -1.08 -6.85
C MET A 126 -6.63 0.17 -7.64
N GLN A 127 -6.93 0.04 -8.92
CA GLN A 127 -7.41 1.15 -9.75
C GLN A 127 -8.78 0.81 -10.34
N ASN A 128 -9.59 1.84 -10.56
CA ASN A 128 -10.71 1.75 -11.49
C ASN A 128 -10.35 2.51 -12.78
N LEU A 129 -9.98 1.75 -13.80
CA LEU A 129 -9.60 2.27 -15.13
C LEU A 129 -10.82 2.69 -15.96
N GLY A 130 -12.01 2.22 -15.59
CA GLY A 130 -13.29 2.57 -16.21
C GLY A 130 -13.85 3.91 -15.70
N LEU A 131 -15.17 4.05 -15.74
CA LEU A 131 -15.88 5.20 -15.15
C LEU A 131 -16.60 4.75 -13.87
N SER A 132 -16.97 5.68 -12.99
CA SER A 132 -17.65 5.30 -11.74
C SER A 132 -18.97 4.55 -11.96
N TRP A 133 -19.66 4.79 -13.08
CA TRP A 133 -20.90 4.12 -13.48
C TRP A 133 -20.69 2.85 -14.34
N ALA A 134 -19.46 2.61 -14.80
CA ALA A 134 -19.05 1.41 -15.56
C ALA A 134 -17.62 1.05 -15.15
N PRO A 135 -17.45 0.42 -13.96
CA PRO A 135 -16.14 0.22 -13.38
C PRO A 135 -15.34 -0.84 -14.14
N SER A 136 -14.02 -0.63 -14.23
CA SER A 136 -13.05 -1.62 -14.66
C SER A 136 -11.97 -1.71 -13.59
N TRP A 137 -12.16 -2.66 -12.68
CA TRP A 137 -11.29 -2.87 -11.53
C TRP A 137 -10.02 -3.59 -11.92
N HIS A 138 -8.87 -3.05 -11.48
CA HIS A 138 -7.57 -3.51 -11.93
C HIS A 138 -6.52 -3.39 -10.83
N TYR A 139 -5.87 -4.50 -10.50
CA TYR A 139 -4.67 -4.48 -9.66
C TYR A 139 -3.44 -4.22 -10.52
N ALA A 140 -2.54 -3.39 -10.00
CA ALA A 140 -1.24 -3.14 -10.57
C ALA A 140 -0.20 -3.00 -9.45
N VAL A 141 1.07 -3.02 -9.82
CA VAL A 141 2.17 -2.78 -8.87
C VAL A 141 2.94 -1.56 -9.31
N VAL A 142 2.95 -0.51 -8.49
CA VAL A 142 3.78 0.67 -8.71
C VAL A 142 5.24 0.29 -8.46
N VAL A 143 6.09 0.55 -9.45
CA VAL A 143 7.52 0.23 -9.42
C VAL A 143 8.41 1.44 -9.64
N GLY A 144 7.87 2.59 -10.02
CA GLY A 144 8.69 3.78 -10.20
C GLY A 144 7.92 5.03 -10.56
N TYR A 145 8.61 6.15 -10.57
CA TYR A 145 8.06 7.46 -10.90
C TYR A 145 9.15 8.43 -11.39
N ASN A 146 8.70 9.49 -12.05
CA ASN A 146 9.50 10.67 -12.39
C ASN A 146 8.66 11.94 -12.13
N LEU A 147 9.09 12.77 -11.18
CA LEU A 147 8.39 13.99 -10.77
C LEU A 147 8.56 15.14 -11.76
N GLU A 148 9.65 15.16 -12.53
CA GLU A 148 9.91 16.21 -13.54
C GLU A 148 8.99 16.05 -14.75
N GLN A 149 8.76 14.81 -15.17
CA GLN A 149 7.87 14.43 -16.27
C GLN A 149 6.44 14.14 -15.82
N GLU A 150 6.19 14.19 -14.51
CA GLU A 150 4.94 13.83 -13.84
C GLU A 150 4.42 12.44 -14.26
N LYS A 151 5.31 11.45 -14.31
CA LYS A 151 5.02 10.06 -14.71
C LYS A 151 5.14 9.08 -13.56
N ILE A 152 4.40 7.98 -13.68
CA ILE A 152 4.46 6.81 -12.80
C ILE A 152 4.47 5.53 -13.65
N TRP A 153 5.22 4.55 -13.19
CA TRP A 153 5.44 3.27 -13.87
C TRP A 153 4.93 2.11 -13.04
N LEU A 154 4.22 1.20 -13.69
CA LEU A 154 3.59 0.04 -13.06
C LEU A 154 3.93 -1.26 -13.79
N ARG A 155 3.99 -2.39 -13.05
CA ARG A 155 3.70 -3.71 -13.61
C ARG A 155 2.18 -3.83 -13.75
N SER A 156 1.68 -4.00 -14.96
CA SER A 156 0.23 -3.91 -15.22
C SER A 156 -0.20 -4.72 -16.44
N GLY A 157 -1.07 -5.72 -16.24
CA GLY A 157 -1.58 -6.58 -17.32
C GLY A 157 -0.45 -7.31 -18.05
N THR A 158 -0.40 -7.15 -19.38
CA THR A 158 0.66 -7.70 -20.24
C THR A 158 1.85 -6.75 -20.42
N PHE A 159 1.82 -5.56 -19.80
CA PHE A 159 2.89 -4.57 -19.87
C PHE A 159 3.81 -4.66 -18.66
N GLU A 160 5.05 -5.06 -18.90
CA GLU A 160 6.10 -5.03 -17.88
C GLU A 160 6.31 -3.61 -17.37
N ARG A 161 6.31 -2.62 -18.27
CA ARG A 161 6.45 -1.21 -17.91
C ARG A 161 5.28 -0.42 -18.48
N PHE A 162 4.21 -0.32 -17.72
CA PHE A 162 3.07 0.52 -18.05
C PHE A 162 3.30 1.94 -17.53
N GLU A 163 3.34 2.92 -18.42
CA GLU A 163 3.52 4.34 -18.07
C GLU A 163 2.20 5.09 -18.11
N MET A 164 1.96 5.91 -17.08
CA MET A 164 0.88 6.89 -17.09
C MET A 164 1.28 8.18 -16.37
N THR A 165 0.49 9.25 -16.52
CA THR A 165 0.72 10.48 -15.76
C THR A 165 0.31 10.30 -14.30
N LEU A 166 0.99 10.98 -13.38
CA LEU A 166 0.63 11.02 -11.95
C LEU A 166 -0.82 11.47 -11.76
N SER A 167 -1.27 12.44 -12.56
CA SER A 167 -2.66 12.91 -12.56
C SER A 167 -3.68 11.84 -12.95
N THR A 168 -3.39 11.03 -13.97
CA THR A 168 -4.29 9.93 -14.35
C THR A 168 -4.29 8.83 -13.30
N PHE A 169 -3.12 8.45 -12.79
CA PHE A 169 -2.99 7.50 -11.70
C PHE A 169 -3.80 7.92 -10.47
N GLN A 170 -3.63 9.17 -10.01
CA GLN A 170 -4.33 9.69 -8.83
C GLN A 170 -5.85 9.61 -8.99
N ARG A 171 -6.39 9.93 -10.17
CA ARG A 171 -7.84 9.85 -10.44
C ARG A 171 -8.36 8.42 -10.49
N THR A 172 -7.65 7.50 -11.13
CA THR A 172 -8.09 6.09 -11.22
C THR A 172 -7.92 5.36 -9.89
N TRP A 173 -6.95 5.76 -9.06
CA TRP A 173 -6.72 5.27 -7.72
C TRP A 173 -7.72 5.85 -6.70
N ALA A 174 -8.10 7.12 -6.81
CA ALA A 174 -9.12 7.73 -5.95
C ALA A 174 -10.46 6.97 -5.98
N ARG A 175 -10.81 6.40 -7.14
CA ARG A 175 -12.05 5.61 -7.34
C ARG A 175 -12.05 4.28 -6.59
N SER A 176 -10.90 3.79 -6.14
CA SER A 176 -10.78 2.61 -5.27
C SER A 176 -10.59 2.99 -3.80
N GLU A 177 -10.93 4.23 -3.44
CA GLU A 177 -10.68 4.81 -2.11
C GLU A 177 -9.20 4.80 -1.74
N TYR A 178 -8.33 5.00 -2.73
CA TYR A 178 -6.88 5.02 -2.57
C TYR A 178 -6.32 3.72 -1.96
N TRP A 179 -6.93 2.57 -2.26
CA TRP A 179 -6.47 1.32 -1.69
C TRP A 179 -5.09 0.94 -2.24
N ALA A 180 -4.14 0.78 -1.31
CA ALA A 180 -2.78 0.37 -1.60
C ALA A 180 -2.16 -0.33 -0.39
N PHE A 181 -1.20 -1.23 -0.63
CA PHE A 181 -0.41 -1.85 0.43
C PHE A 181 0.99 -2.21 -0.04
N VAL A 182 1.90 -2.34 0.94
CA VAL A 182 3.24 -2.92 0.76
C VAL A 182 3.29 -4.28 1.44
N ALA A 183 3.99 -5.23 0.82
CA ALA A 183 4.37 -6.50 1.44
C ALA A 183 5.84 -6.40 1.88
N LEU A 184 6.12 -6.73 3.13
CA LEU A 184 7.43 -6.56 3.75
C LEU A 184 7.90 -7.86 4.40
N LYS A 185 9.22 -8.07 4.45
CA LYS A 185 9.80 -9.14 5.27
C LYS A 185 9.56 -8.86 6.76
N PRO A 186 9.42 -9.89 7.60
CA PRO A 186 9.39 -9.72 9.05
C PRO A 186 10.61 -8.93 9.55
N GLY A 187 10.39 -7.94 10.41
CA GLY A 187 11.43 -7.03 10.89
C GLY A 187 11.73 -5.83 9.99
N SER A 188 11.14 -5.76 8.80
CA SER A 188 11.11 -4.53 7.99
C SER A 188 9.88 -3.69 8.31
N LEU A 189 9.97 -2.37 8.13
CA LEU A 189 8.88 -1.42 8.34
C LEU A 189 8.58 -0.65 7.05
N PRO A 190 7.33 -0.19 6.85
CA PRO A 190 7.01 0.70 5.75
C PRO A 190 7.77 2.03 5.88
N ALA A 191 8.01 2.70 4.76
CA ALA A 191 8.57 4.04 4.75
C ALA A 191 7.60 5.06 5.39
N SER A 192 6.30 4.84 5.20
CA SER A 192 5.24 5.65 5.81
C SER A 192 5.30 5.64 7.34
N ASP A 193 4.92 6.78 7.93
CA ASP A 193 4.99 7.01 9.37
C ASP A 193 3.56 6.96 9.97
N ASP A 194 3.03 5.74 10.07
CA ASP A 194 1.70 5.46 10.64
C ASP A 194 1.79 4.27 11.61
N PRO A 195 2.09 4.52 12.90
CA PRO A 195 2.29 3.46 13.89
C PRO A 195 1.03 2.63 14.13
N ASP A 196 -0.17 3.22 14.02
CA ASP A 196 -1.44 2.52 14.20
C ASP A 196 -1.70 1.53 13.06
N ALA A 197 -1.44 1.94 11.81
CA ALA A 197 -1.55 1.06 10.65
C ALA A 197 -0.56 -0.11 10.74
N VAL A 198 0.67 0.15 11.20
CA VAL A 198 1.68 -0.88 11.42
C VAL A 198 1.29 -1.82 12.56
N ALA A 199 0.86 -1.30 13.71
CA ALA A 199 0.40 -2.12 14.83
C ALA A 199 -0.75 -3.05 14.42
N LYS A 200 -1.74 -2.51 13.70
CA LYS A 200 -2.85 -3.32 13.16
C LYS A 200 -2.37 -4.39 12.18
N ALA A 201 -1.40 -4.07 11.34
CA ALA A 201 -0.83 -5.03 10.39
C ALA A 201 -0.06 -6.15 11.10
N ILE A 202 0.76 -5.83 12.12
CA ILE A 202 1.53 -6.81 12.88
C ILE A 202 0.59 -7.72 13.69
N VAL A 203 -0.44 -7.18 14.35
CA VAL A 203 -1.45 -7.99 15.06
C VAL A 203 -2.16 -8.97 14.11
N ALA A 204 -2.45 -8.56 12.88
CA ALA A 204 -3.04 -9.44 11.88
C ALA A 204 -2.04 -10.49 11.35
N PHE A 205 -0.76 -10.10 11.21
CA PHE A 205 0.34 -10.96 10.78
C PHE A 205 0.66 -12.04 11.81
N GLU A 206 0.69 -11.69 13.10
CA GLU A 206 1.00 -12.58 14.21
C GLU A 206 0.20 -13.89 14.17
N LYS A 207 -1.09 -13.82 13.78
CA LYS A 207 -1.99 -14.98 13.68
C LYS A 207 -1.56 -16.05 12.67
N ASN A 208 -0.75 -15.69 11.68
CA ASN A 208 -0.29 -16.60 10.61
C ASN A 208 1.23 -16.77 10.59
N SER A 209 1.97 -15.96 11.35
CA SER A 209 3.42 -15.98 11.41
C SER A 209 3.94 -17.01 12.43
N ASN A 210 5.17 -17.47 12.25
CA ASN A 210 5.86 -18.17 13.33
C ASN A 210 6.26 -17.18 14.45
N LYS A 211 6.55 -17.72 15.65
CA LYS A 211 6.87 -16.91 16.84
C LYS A 211 8.04 -15.94 16.63
N LYS A 212 9.03 -16.33 15.82
CA LYS A 212 10.23 -15.52 15.56
C LYS A 212 9.89 -14.32 14.69
N ASP A 213 9.09 -14.51 13.64
CA ASP A 213 8.71 -13.45 12.71
C ASP A 213 7.76 -12.42 13.36
N ALA A 214 6.84 -12.89 14.21
CA ALA A 214 6.03 -12.00 15.05
C ALA A 214 6.91 -11.12 15.93
N TYR A 215 7.85 -11.72 16.66
CA TYR A 215 8.79 -10.99 17.51
C TYR A 215 9.64 -9.99 16.73
N LEU A 216 10.21 -10.38 15.59
CA LEU A 216 11.02 -9.49 14.75
C LEU A 216 10.22 -8.27 14.30
N SER A 217 8.95 -8.47 13.94
CA SER A 217 8.07 -7.39 13.49
C SER A 217 7.75 -6.41 14.62
N TYR A 218 7.41 -6.90 15.82
CA TYR A 218 7.18 -6.05 16.99
C TYR A 218 8.46 -5.34 17.45
N ASP A 219 9.60 -6.04 17.49
CA ASP A 219 10.90 -5.48 17.90
C ASP A 219 11.34 -4.34 16.97
N ALA A 220 11.21 -4.52 15.65
CA ALA A 220 11.48 -3.46 14.69
C ALA A 220 10.54 -2.25 14.89
N ALA A 221 9.24 -2.51 15.09
CA ALA A 221 8.25 -1.46 15.26
C ALA A 221 8.45 -0.65 16.55
N VAL A 222 8.73 -1.30 17.69
CA VAL A 222 9.01 -0.63 18.97
C VAL A 222 10.29 0.21 18.88
N LYS A 223 11.32 -0.23 18.16
CA LYS A 223 12.53 0.59 17.94
C LYS A 223 12.24 1.92 17.24
N ARG A 224 11.21 1.98 16.39
CA ARG A 224 10.80 3.21 15.69
C ARG A 224 9.76 4.01 16.48
N TRP A 225 8.83 3.33 17.15
CA TRP A 225 7.76 3.94 17.94
C TRP A 225 7.75 3.37 19.37
N PRO A 226 8.68 3.83 20.23
CA PRO A 226 8.94 3.21 21.53
C PRO A 226 7.78 3.36 22.51
N ASP A 227 6.91 4.35 22.31
CA ASP A 227 5.81 4.65 23.23
C ASP A 227 4.47 4.09 22.75
N HIS A 228 4.41 3.27 21.71
CA HIS A 228 3.13 2.78 21.18
C HIS A 228 2.62 1.56 21.95
N LEU A 229 1.52 1.71 22.70
CA LEU A 229 1.00 0.68 23.62
C LEU A 229 0.84 -0.71 22.99
N VAL A 230 0.16 -0.80 21.85
CA VAL A 230 -0.10 -2.11 21.19
C VAL A 230 1.21 -2.78 20.76
N LEU A 231 2.21 -2.00 20.34
CA LEU A 231 3.49 -2.54 19.88
C LEU A 231 4.32 -3.04 21.07
N LEU A 232 4.33 -2.30 22.18
CA LEU A 232 4.98 -2.70 23.42
C LEU A 232 4.35 -3.99 24.00
N MET A 233 3.02 -4.04 24.06
CA MET A 233 2.30 -5.23 24.53
C MET A 233 2.58 -6.44 23.63
N GLY A 234 2.57 -6.25 22.31
CA GLY A 234 2.90 -7.29 21.35
C GLY A 234 4.36 -7.76 21.43
N LEU A 235 5.31 -6.85 21.64
CA LEU A 235 6.72 -7.18 21.88
C LEU A 235 6.87 -8.00 23.16
N GLY A 236 6.20 -7.61 24.24
CA GLY A 236 6.21 -8.35 25.51
C GLY A 236 5.68 -9.79 25.34
N ASN A 237 4.52 -9.94 24.71
CA ASN A 237 3.89 -11.23 24.46
C ASN A 237 4.74 -12.13 23.55
N SER A 238 5.25 -11.59 22.44
CA SER A 238 6.05 -12.35 21.48
C SER A 238 7.42 -12.75 22.05
N ALA A 239 8.07 -11.86 22.81
CA ALA A 239 9.31 -12.17 23.53
C ALA A 239 9.10 -13.29 24.56
N TYR A 240 8.00 -13.23 25.32
CA TYR A 240 7.65 -14.27 26.28
C TYR A 240 7.41 -15.62 25.59
N ALA A 241 6.71 -15.63 24.45
CA ALA A 241 6.43 -16.84 23.68
C ALA A 241 7.71 -17.52 23.12
N LEU A 242 8.80 -16.77 22.97
CA LEU A 242 10.14 -17.23 22.60
C LEU A 242 11.03 -17.59 23.80
N GLY A 243 10.56 -17.41 25.04
CA GLY A 243 11.36 -17.63 26.26
C GLY A 243 12.33 -16.49 26.59
N ASN A 244 12.27 -15.35 25.90
CA ASN A 244 13.08 -14.16 26.19
C ASN A 244 12.42 -13.31 27.29
N TYR A 245 12.43 -13.83 28.53
CA TYR A 245 11.76 -13.20 29.67
C TYR A 245 12.32 -11.82 30.04
N SER A 246 13.60 -11.56 29.74
CA SER A 246 14.22 -10.26 29.98
C SER A 246 13.62 -9.18 29.08
N HIS A 247 13.54 -9.43 27.76
CA HIS A 247 12.86 -8.50 26.84
C HIS A 247 11.37 -8.38 27.12
N ALA A 248 10.70 -9.49 27.46
CA ALA A 248 9.29 -9.43 27.81
C ALA A 248 9.05 -8.47 28.99
N THR A 249 9.86 -8.60 30.04
CA THR A 249 9.78 -7.74 31.23
C THR A 249 10.07 -6.27 30.89
N SER A 250 11.08 -6.01 30.05
CA SER A 250 11.39 -4.64 29.60
C SER A 250 10.21 -4.03 28.86
N ALA A 251 9.69 -4.72 27.83
CA ALA A 251 8.60 -4.21 27.01
C ALA A 251 7.32 -3.93 27.82
N PHE A 252 6.96 -4.80 28.78
CA PHE A 252 5.82 -4.54 29.66
C PHE A 252 6.06 -3.38 30.63
N ARG A 253 7.27 -3.22 31.15
CA ARG A 253 7.62 -2.05 31.98
C ARG A 253 7.54 -0.76 31.19
N ASP A 254 8.06 -0.77 29.96
CA ASP A 254 8.01 0.38 29.05
C ASP A 254 6.56 0.72 28.72
N ALA A 255 5.70 -0.29 28.51
CA ALA A 255 4.25 -0.10 28.33
C ALA A 255 3.60 0.63 29.52
N THR A 256 3.85 0.18 30.76
CA THR A 256 3.31 0.84 31.97
C THR A 256 3.90 2.22 32.25
N THR A 257 5.10 2.49 31.73
CA THR A 257 5.76 3.79 31.91
C THR A 257 5.21 4.81 30.93
N ALA A 258 5.05 4.40 29.66
CA ALA A 258 4.48 5.24 28.61
C ALA A 258 2.96 5.42 28.76
N HIS A 259 2.25 4.44 29.35
CA HIS A 259 0.79 4.42 29.53
C HIS A 259 0.42 3.97 30.97
N PRO A 260 0.49 4.86 31.97
CA PRO A 260 0.23 4.55 33.38
C PRO A 260 -1.26 4.35 33.73
#